data_AF-A0A800BS47-F1
#
_entry.id   AF-A0A800BS47-F1
#
_cell.length_a   1.000
_cell.length_b   1.000
_cell.length_c   1.000
_cell.angle_alpha   90.00
_cell.angle_beta   90.00
_cell.angle_gamma   90.00
#
_symmetry.space_group_name_H-M   'P 1'
#
loop_
_entity.id
_entity.type
_entity.pdbx_description
1 polymer ?
#
loop_
_entity_poly.entity_id
_entity_poly.type
_entity_poly.pdbx_seq_one_letter_code
_entity_poly.pdbx_strand_id
1 'polypeptide(L)'
;MGVTAAFFDLDGTLCTEHVWRAIIRYHRARRQKRAIVFAYLAGHMALWPLYRMGALSKERFYRAWARDLVWLMAGLTAQEAQELFRWVVDERIAPSFRPDVL
;
A
#
# COMPACT_ATOMS: atom_id res chain seq x y z
N MET A 1 34.28 7.38 17.35
CA MET A 1 33.79 6.83 16.08
C MET A 1 32.30 7.16 15.98
N GLY A 2 31.86 7.84 14.92
CA GLY A 2 30.45 8.18 14.74
C GLY A 2 29.68 7.03 14.10
N VAL A 3 28.41 6.86 14.47
CA VAL A 3 27.51 5.90 13.82
C VAL A 3 27.05 6.50 12.49
N THR A 4 27.25 5.76 11.40
CA THR A 4 26.70 6.09 10.08
C THR A 4 25.42 5.29 9.88
N ALA A 5 24.35 5.93 9.43
CA ALA A 5 23.05 5.31 9.16
C ALA A 5 22.56 5.67 7.75
N ALA A 6 21.78 4.76 7.15
CA ALA A 6 21.13 4.95 5.87
C ALA A 6 19.63 4.68 5.99
N PHE A 7 18.82 5.49 5.30
CA PHE A 7 17.37 5.39 5.29
C PHE A 7 16.90 5.06 3.88
N PHE A 8 16.05 4.04 3.75
CA PHE A 8 15.52 3.57 2.48
C PHE A 8 14.01 3.55 2.53
N ASP A 9 13.38 4.01 1.45
CA ASP A 9 11.97 3.73 1.22
C ASP A 9 11.78 2.26 0.79
N LEU A 10 10.57 1.73 0.89
CA LEU A 10 10.26 0.35 0.49
C LEU A 10 9.73 0.34 -0.95
N ASP A 11 8.55 0.92 -1.16
CA ASP A 11 7.79 0.85 -2.40
C ASP A 11 8.49 1.61 -3.54
N GLY A 12 8.98 0.89 -4.55
CA GLY A 12 9.72 1.47 -5.67
C GLY A 12 11.20 1.75 -5.38
N THR A 13 11.67 1.50 -4.15
CA THR A 13 13.08 1.65 -3.76
C THR A 13 13.70 0.29 -3.45
N LEU A 14 13.32 -0.36 -2.35
CA LEU A 14 13.81 -1.70 -1.99
C LEU A 14 13.06 -2.82 -2.71
N CYS A 15 11.85 -2.57 -3.19
CA CYS A 15 11.07 -3.50 -4.00
C CYS A 15 10.40 -2.81 -5.18
N THR A 16 10.08 -3.58 -6.23
CA THR A 16 9.38 -3.07 -7.42
C THR A 16 7.86 -3.13 -7.33
N GLU A 17 7.33 -3.92 -6.39
CA GLU A 17 5.90 -4.00 -6.10
C GLU A 17 5.48 -2.88 -5.12
N HIS A 18 4.17 -2.64 -5.02
CA HIS A 18 3.61 -1.70 -4.04
C HIS A 18 2.76 -2.42 -2.99
N VAL A 19 3.01 -2.15 -1.71
CA VAL A 19 2.31 -2.79 -0.59
C VAL A 19 0.79 -2.61 -0.70
N TRP A 20 0.29 -1.40 -1.00
CA TRP A 20 -1.15 -1.15 -1.12
C TRP A 20 -1.81 -2.03 -2.19
N ARG A 21 -1.10 -2.27 -3.31
CA ARG A 21 -1.60 -3.12 -4.40
C ARG A 21 -1.63 -4.58 -4.00
N ALA A 22 -0.64 -5.03 -3.25
CA ALA A 22 -0.60 -6.38 -2.67
C ALA A 22 -1.78 -6.60 -1.70
N ILE A 23 -2.07 -5.64 -0.82
CA ILE A 23 -3.22 -5.71 0.11
C ILE A 23 -4.56 -5.81 -0.64
N ILE A 24 -4.75 -5.02 -1.70
CA ILE A 24 -5.95 -5.11 -2.53
C ILE A 24 -6.07 -6.49 -3.20
N ARG A 25 -4.96 -7.05 -3.70
CA ARG A 25 -4.95 -8.40 -4.27
C ARG A 25 -5.30 -9.47 -3.24
N TYR A 26 -4.81 -9.35 -2.00
CA TYR A 26 -5.14 -10.26 -0.89
C TYR A 26 -6.67 -10.35 -0.70
N HIS A 27 -7.34 -9.20 -0.57
CA HIS A 27 -8.80 -9.15 -0.38
C HIS A 27 -9.57 -9.64 -1.61
N ARG A 28 -9.10 -9.32 -2.82
CA ARG A 28 -9.72 -9.81 -4.06
C ARG A 28 -9.62 -11.34 -4.18
N ALA A 29 -8.47 -11.93 -3.92
CA ALA A 29 -8.25 -13.37 -3.98
C ALA A 29 -9.15 -14.14 -3.00
N ARG A 30 -9.39 -13.58 -1.82
CA ARG A 30 -10.23 -14.18 -0.77
C ARG A 30 -11.71 -13.77 -0.85
N ARG A 31 -12.08 -12.90 -1.80
CA ARG A 31 -13.43 -12.32 -1.96
C ARG A 31 -13.94 -11.59 -0.71
N GLN A 32 -13.04 -11.07 0.11
CA GLN A 32 -13.34 -10.36 1.36
C GLN A 32 -13.30 -8.84 1.16
N LYS A 33 -13.96 -8.09 2.06
CA LYS A 33 -13.95 -6.61 2.11
C LYS A 33 -14.18 -5.91 0.75
N ARG A 34 -14.93 -6.54 -0.17
CA ARG A 34 -15.09 -6.09 -1.56
C ARG A 34 -15.65 -4.67 -1.66
N ALA A 35 -16.65 -4.35 -0.83
CA ALA A 35 -17.24 -3.03 -0.76
C ALA A 35 -16.22 -1.97 -0.30
N ILE A 36 -15.39 -2.29 0.70
CA ILE A 36 -14.35 -1.39 1.21
C ILE A 36 -13.25 -1.20 0.17
N VAL A 37 -12.78 -2.27 -0.48
CA VAL A 37 -11.81 -2.19 -1.58
C VAL A 37 -12.35 -1.33 -2.72
N PHE A 38 -13.63 -1.49 -3.06
CA PHE A 38 -14.27 -0.67 -4.09
C PHE A 38 -14.35 0.79 -3.66
N ALA A 39 -14.82 1.09 -2.45
CA ALA A 39 -14.90 2.45 -1.92
C ALA A 39 -13.53 3.13 -1.85
N TYR A 40 -12.50 2.40 -1.40
CA TYR A 40 -11.12 2.87 -1.39
C TYR A 40 -10.65 3.24 -2.81
N LEU A 41 -10.74 2.32 -3.76
CA LEU A 41 -10.30 2.59 -5.13
C LEU A 41 -11.12 3.69 -5.81
N ALA A 42 -12.45 3.59 -5.77
CA ALA A 42 -13.32 4.54 -6.45
C ALA A 42 -13.18 5.95 -5.86
N GLY A 43 -13.16 6.09 -4.53
CA GLY A 43 -13.02 7.37 -3.86
C GLY A 43 -11.71 8.07 -4.21
N HIS A 44 -10.59 7.32 -4.23
CA HIS A 44 -9.30 7.92 -4.56
C HIS A 44 -9.10 8.17 -6.05
N MET A 45 -9.67 7.31 -6.92
CA MET A 45 -9.67 7.55 -8.37
C MET A 45 -10.53 8.77 -8.74
N ALA A 46 -11.61 9.04 -8.01
CA ALA A 46 -12.41 10.26 -8.19
C ALA A 46 -11.62 11.54 -7.87
N LEU A 47 -10.57 11.47 -7.04
CA LEU A 47 -9.68 12.60 -6.75
C LEU A 47 -8.61 12.82 -7.83
N TRP A 48 -8.37 11.84 -8.71
CA TRP A 48 -7.30 11.91 -9.71
C TRP A 48 -7.44 13.09 -10.69
N PRO A 49 -8.63 13.42 -11.23
CA PRO A 49 -8.79 14.60 -12.08
C PRO A 49 -8.43 15.90 -11.35
N LEU A 50 -8.84 16.04 -10.08
CA LEU A 50 -8.51 17.21 -9.26
C LEU A 50 -7.01 17.37 -9.07
N TYR A 51 -6.30 16.26 -8.86
CA TYR A 51 -4.84 16.25 -8.80
C TYR A 51 -4.21 16.65 -10.14
N ARG A 52 -4.68 16.07 -11.26
CA ARG A 52 -4.14 16.35 -12.59
C ARG A 52 -4.34 17.80 -13.04
N MET A 53 -5.43 18.43 -12.62
CA MET A 53 -5.72 19.85 -12.89
C MET A 53 -5.01 20.81 -11.91
N GLY A 54 -4.25 20.31 -10.94
CA GLY A 54 -3.58 21.12 -9.93
C GLY A 54 -4.49 21.67 -8.83
N ALA A 55 -5.79 21.35 -8.85
CA ALA A 55 -6.76 21.73 -7.81
C ALA A 55 -6.52 20.98 -6.48
N LEU A 56 -5.82 19.85 -6.52
CA LEU A 56 -5.41 19.08 -5.34
C LEU A 56 -3.88 18.94 -5.35
N SER A 57 -3.21 19.34 -4.26
CA SER A 57 -1.75 19.22 -4.17
C SER A 57 -1.31 17.76 -4.14
N LYS A 58 -0.10 17.50 -4.66
CA LYS A 58 0.53 16.18 -4.64
C LYS A 58 0.50 15.55 -3.24
N GLU A 59 0.91 16.32 -2.25
CA GLU A 59 0.95 15.88 -0.85
C GLU A 59 -0.44 15.48 -0.34
N ARG A 60 -1.47 16.32 -0.56
CA ARG A 60 -2.84 16.01 -0.11
C ARG A 60 -3.39 14.78 -0.82
N PHE A 61 -3.12 14.63 -2.11
CA PHE A 61 -3.52 13.46 -2.88
C PHE A 61 -2.92 12.17 -2.31
N TYR A 62 -1.58 12.07 -2.23
CA TYR A 62 -0.94 10.85 -1.72
C TYR A 62 -1.18 10.60 -0.23
N ARG A 63 -1.33 11.66 0.58
CA ARG A 63 -1.69 11.52 2.00
C ARG A 63 -3.07 10.88 2.17
N ALA A 64 -4.05 11.20 1.31
CA ALA A 64 -5.36 10.54 1.34
C ALA A 64 -5.22 9.03 1.08
N TRP A 65 -4.50 8.64 0.02
CA TRP A 65 -4.23 7.24 -0.30
C TRP A 65 -3.61 6.47 0.86
N ALA A 66 -2.61 7.07 1.53
CA ALA A 66 -1.91 6.44 2.66
C ALA A 66 -2.81 6.35 3.91
N ARG A 67 -3.47 7.45 4.28
CA ARG A 67 -4.34 7.51 5.47
C ARG A 67 -5.47 6.49 5.38
N ASP A 68 -6.13 6.41 4.23
CA ASP A 68 -7.34 5.61 4.08
C ASP A 68 -7.03 4.13 3.77
N LEU A 69 -5.75 3.77 3.59
CA LEU A 69 -5.31 2.38 3.46
C LEU A 69 -5.68 1.55 4.70
N VAL A 70 -5.78 2.19 5.87
CA VAL A 70 -6.23 1.57 7.13
C VAL A 70 -7.62 0.95 7.00
N TRP A 71 -8.48 1.45 6.11
CA TRP A 71 -9.82 0.88 5.90
C TRP A 71 -9.77 -0.58 5.44
N LEU A 72 -8.74 -0.96 4.67
CA LEU A 72 -8.55 -2.33 4.22
C LEU A 72 -8.22 -3.28 5.39
N MET A 73 -7.66 -2.75 6.47
CA MET A 73 -7.29 -3.51 7.67
C MET A 73 -8.34 -3.38 8.79
N ALA A 74 -9.23 -2.39 8.72
CA ALA A 74 -10.22 -2.11 9.76
C ALA A 74 -11.10 -3.33 10.03
N GLY A 75 -11.23 -3.72 11.30
CA GLY A 75 -12.02 -4.87 11.74
C GLY A 75 -11.35 -6.23 11.53
N LEU A 76 -10.08 -6.29 11.12
CA LEU A 76 -9.29 -7.51 11.25
C LEU A 76 -8.82 -7.69 12.69
N THR A 77 -8.82 -8.92 13.17
CA THR A 77 -8.07 -9.33 14.36
C THR A 77 -6.56 -9.23 14.10
N ALA A 78 -5.76 -9.21 15.16
CA ALA A 78 -4.31 -9.22 15.03
C ALA A 78 -3.80 -10.44 14.26
N GLN A 79 -4.44 -11.60 14.43
CA GLN A 79 -4.11 -12.82 13.70
C GLN A 79 -4.42 -12.68 12.20
N GLU A 80 -5.61 -12.21 11.83
CA GLU A 80 -5.97 -12.00 10.42
C GLU A 80 -5.07 -10.93 9.75
N ALA A 81 -4.70 -9.88 10.50
CA ALA A 81 -3.74 -8.88 10.02
C ALA A 81 -2.36 -9.50 9.78
N GLN A 82 -1.89 -10.34 10.70
CA GLN A 82 -0.62 -11.06 10.55
C GLN A 82 -0.63 -12.00 9.35
N GLU A 83 -1.74 -12.71 9.10
CA GLU A 83 -1.92 -13.56 7.92
C GLU A 83 -1.92 -12.76 6.62
N LEU A 84 -2.59 -11.60 6.62
CA LEU A 84 -2.57 -10.66 5.50
C LEU A 84 -1.14 -10.19 5.21
N PHE A 85 -0.40 -9.73 6.22
CA PHE A 85 0.96 -9.24 6.03
C PHE A 85 1.90 -10.35 5.58
N ARG A 86 1.78 -11.56 6.13
CA ARG A 86 2.57 -12.72 5.68
C ARG A 86 2.33 -13.01 4.21
N TRP A 87 1.07 -13.09 3.79
CA TRP A 87 0.73 -13.31 2.38
C TRP A 87 1.26 -12.17 1.49
N VAL A 88 1.14 -10.90 1.92
CA VAL A 88 1.68 -9.76 1.19
C VAL A 88 3.20 -9.88 1.01
N VAL A 89 3.92 -10.22 2.07
CA VAL A 89 5.37 -10.37 2.03
C VAL A 89 5.76 -11.53 1.12
N ASP A 90 5.27 -12.73 1.40
CA ASP A 90 5.73 -13.96 0.76
C ASP A 90 5.37 -14.00 -0.73
N GLU A 91 4.16 -13.56 -1.08
CA GLU A 91 3.65 -13.72 -2.45
C GLU A 91 3.95 -12.54 -3.35
N ARG A 92 4.15 -11.34 -2.78
CA ARG A 92 4.21 -10.09 -3.55
C ARG A 92 5.47 -9.29 -3.32
N ILE A 93 5.86 -9.03 -2.07
CA ILE A 93 6.97 -8.11 -1.78
C ILE A 93 8.32 -8.81 -1.92
N ALA A 94 8.54 -9.94 -1.24
CA ALA A 94 9.83 -10.62 -1.24
C ALA A 94 10.30 -11.05 -2.65
N PRO A 95 9.43 -11.59 -3.54
CA PRO A 95 9.82 -11.88 -4.91
C PRO A 95 10.17 -10.64 -5.75
N SER A 96 9.78 -9.45 -5.30
CA SER A 96 9.95 -8.18 -6.02
C SER A 96 11.11 -7.33 -5.49
N PHE A 97 11.86 -7.83 -4.51
CA PHE A 97 13.02 -7.15 -3.96
C PHE A 97 14.06 -6.82 -5.02
N ARG A 98 14.73 -5.68 -4.82
CA ARG A 98 15.79 -5.17 -5.69
C ARG A 98 17.16 -5.53 -5.11
N PRO A 99 17.81 -6.60 -5.60
CA PRO A 99 19.10 -7.04 -5.08
C PRO A 99 20.24 -6.07 -5.39
N ASP A 100 20.02 -5.11 -6.30
CA ASP A 100 20.95 -4.02 -6.59
C ASP A 100 20.93 -2.90 -5.53
N VAL A 101 19.94 -2.90 -4.63
CA VAL A 101 19.80 -1.93 -3.53
C VAL A 101 20.02 -2.59 -2.16
N LEU A 102 19.66 -3.87 -2.01
CA LEU A 102 19.80 -4.66 -0.78
C LEU A 102 21.24 -5.14 -0.52
#